data_AF-A0A0F9C4Y0-F1
#
_entry.id   AF-A0A0F9C4Y0-F1
#
_cell.length_a   1.000
_cell.length_b   1.000
_cell.length_c   1.000
_cell.angle_alpha   90.00
_cell.angle_beta   90.00
_cell.angle_gamma   90.00
#
_symmetry.space_group_name_H-M   'P 1'
#
loop_
_entity.id
_entity.type
_entity.pdbx_description
1 polymer ?
#
loop_
_entity_poly.entity_id
_entity_poly.type
_entity_poly.pdbx_seq_one_letter_code
_entity_poly.pdbx_strand_id
1 'polypeptide(L)' 'IGPQPLPLSELAKGDEGIMHGTNHGQHAHAIASATISKGDKLWVTIQTWQGEELVQHWSIPSQLIQQ' A
#
# COMPACT_ATOMS: atom_id res chain seq x y z
N ILE A 1 0.06 3.25 -3.43
CA ILE A 1 -1.12 4.03 -3.87
C ILE A 1 -1.04 4.14 -5.38
N GLY A 2 -2.13 3.83 -6.08
CA GLY A 2 -2.16 3.84 -7.53
C GLY A 2 -3.43 3.20 -8.10
N PRO A 3 -3.54 3.04 -9.42
CA PRO A 3 -4.73 2.47 -10.06
C PRO A 3 -4.87 0.95 -9.81
N GLN A 4 -3.78 0.27 -9.44
CA GLN A 4 -3.69 -1.17 -9.18
C GLN A 4 -2.74 -1.43 -8.00
N PRO A 5 -2.87 -2.57 -7.29
CA PRO A 5 -1.91 -2.95 -6.25
C PRO A 5 -0.56 -3.29 -6.89
N LEU A 6 0.53 -2.98 -6.19
CA LEU A 6 1.85 -3.46 -6.58
C LEU A 6 1.99 -4.95 -6.24
N PRO A 7 2.66 -5.76 -7.08
CA PRO A 7 3.02 -7.12 -6.73
C PRO A 7 3.85 -7.17 -5.44
N LEU A 8 3.69 -8.22 -4.63
CA LEU A 8 4.50 -8.40 -3.41
C LEU A 8 6.00 -8.43 -3.70
N SER A 9 6.40 -8.98 -4.84
CA SER A 9 7.79 -8.98 -5.30
C SER A 9 8.36 -7.59 -5.53
N GLU A 10 7.53 -6.58 -5.83
CA GLU A 10 7.96 -5.19 -5.92
C GLU A 10 8.02 -4.54 -4.52
N LEU A 11 7.03 -4.81 -3.66
CA LEU A 11 7.02 -4.33 -2.27
C LEU A 11 8.23 -4.83 -1.48
N ALA A 12 8.69 -6.05 -1.74
CA ALA A 12 9.84 -6.67 -1.09
C ALA A 12 11.22 -6.12 -1.53
N LYS A 13 11.28 -5.26 -2.56
CA LYS A 13 12.56 -4.70 -3.06
C LYS A 13 13.10 -3.56 -2.19
N GLY A 14 12.31 -3.06 -1.24
CA GLY A 14 12.74 -2.00 -0.32
C GLY A 14 11.97 -2.04 1.00
N ASP A 15 12.46 -1.28 1.98
CA ASP A 15 11.91 -1.30 3.34
C ASP A 15 10.57 -0.55 3.46
N GLU A 16 10.25 0.30 2.49
CA GLU A 16 9.05 1.14 2.46
C GLU A 16 7.77 0.27 2.49
N GLY A 17 7.73 -0.82 1.72
CA GLY A 17 6.54 -1.65 1.53
C GLY A 17 6.29 -2.71 2.62
N ILE A 18 7.19 -2.84 3.59
CA ILE A 18 7.14 -3.89 4.62
C ILE A 18 6.75 -3.25 5.96
N MET A 19 5.80 -3.88 6.66
CA MET A 19 5.40 -3.47 8.01
C MET A 19 6.59 -3.51 8.98
N HIS A 20 6.89 -2.39 9.61
CA HIS A 20 7.96 -2.23 10.60
C HIS A 20 7.52 -1.31 11.76
N GLY A 21 8.29 -1.26 12.84
CA GLY A 21 7.98 -0.45 14.01
C GLY A 21 8.36 -1.12 15.32
N THR A 22 7.57 -0.83 16.36
CA THR A 22 7.74 -1.41 17.70
C THR A 22 6.55 -2.28 18.05
N ASN A 23 6.67 -3.06 19.14
CA ASN A 23 5.56 -3.85 19.67
C ASN A 23 4.29 -3.03 20.00
N HIS A 24 4.40 -1.71 20.13
CA HIS A 24 3.28 -0.82 20.43
C HIS A 24 2.72 -0.11 19.19
N GLY A 25 3.39 -0.21 18.04
CA GLY A 25 2.99 0.50 16.83
C GLY A 25 3.76 0.02 15.62
N GLN A 26 3.03 -0.55 14.66
CA GLN A 26 3.54 -1.00 13.38
C GLN A 26 3.00 -0.07 12.28
N HIS A 27 3.84 0.20 11.30
CA HIS A 27 3.46 0.97 10.12
C HIS A 27 4.19 0.46 8.88
N ALA A 28 3.68 0.81 7.70
CA ALA A 28 4.37 0.64 6.43
C ALA A 28 4.20 1.94 5.64
N HIS A 29 5.11 2.18 4.71
CA HIS A 29 5.11 3.35 3.87
C HIS A 29 4.55 2.97 2.51
N ALA A 30 3.50 3.67 2.09
CA ALA A 30 2.88 3.35 0.81
C ALA A 30 3.75 3.88 -0.35
N ILE A 31 4.20 2.98 -1.23
CA ILE A 31 4.84 3.37 -2.48
C ILE A 31 3.80 4.03 -3.38
N ALA A 32 4.05 5.26 -3.83
CA ALA A 32 3.12 6.07 -4.60
C ALA A 32 3.85 6.97 -5.59
N SER A 33 3.15 7.38 -6.65
CA SER A 33 3.60 8.49 -7.50
C SER A 33 3.57 9.81 -6.72
N ALA A 34 4.31 10.81 -7.20
CA ALA A 34 4.39 12.13 -6.56
C ALA A 34 3.04 12.84 -6.45
N THR A 35 2.10 12.53 -7.35
CA THR A 35 0.73 13.04 -7.34
C THR A 35 -0.24 11.88 -7.23
N ILE A 36 -1.27 12.06 -6.41
CA ILE A 36 -2.37 11.10 -6.24
C ILE A 36 -3.62 11.69 -6.91
N SER A 37 -4.27 10.87 -7.72
CA SER A 37 -5.43 11.22 -8.52
C SER A 37 -6.71 10.55 -8.01
N LYS A 38 -7.85 10.98 -8.56
CA LYS A 38 -9.17 10.37 -8.26
C LYS A 38 -9.30 8.91 -8.72
N GLY A 39 -8.51 8.49 -9.70
CA GLY A 39 -8.49 7.10 -10.16
C GLY A 39 -7.72 6.16 -9.23
N ASP A 40 -6.90 6.71 -8.35
CA ASP A 40 -6.04 5.93 -7.47
C ASP A 40 -6.79 5.39 -6.26
N LYS A 41 -6.25 4.29 -5.74
CA LYS A 41 -6.70 3.66 -4.50
C LYS A 41 -5.51 3.44 -3.57
N LEU A 42 -5.82 3.41 -2.28
CA LEU A 42 -4.93 2.84 -1.28
C LEU A 42 -5.12 1.33 -1.33
N TRP A 43 -4.04 0.60 -1.57
CA TRP A 43 -4.03 -0.85 -1.64
C TRP A 43 -3.27 -1.42 -0.45
N VAL A 44 -3.78 -2.52 0.10
CA VAL A 44 -3.08 -3.35 1.09
C VAL A 44 -3.15 -4.78 0.60
N THR A 45 -1.98 -5.41 0.48
CA THR A 45 -1.84 -6.83 0.16
C THR A 45 -1.17 -7.52 1.34
N ILE A 46 -1.76 -8.60 1.82
CA ILE A 46 -1.21 -9.45 2.87
C ILE A 46 -1.06 -10.85 2.30
N GLN A 47 0.14 -11.42 2.41
CA GLN A 47 0.35 -12.84 2.14
C GLN A 47 0.37 -13.61 3.47
N THR A 48 -0.46 -14.64 3.57
CA THR A 48 -0.43 -15.56 4.71
C THR A 48 0.77 -16.50 4.59
N TRP A 49 1.14 -17.15 5.70
CA TRP A 49 2.21 -18.15 5.70
C TRP A 49 1.91 -19.35 4.80
N GLN A 50 0.64 -19.60 4.45
CA GLN A 50 0.20 -20.63 3.52
C GLN A 50 0.28 -20.18 2.06
N GLY A 51 0.71 -18.93 1.80
CA GLY A 51 0.85 -18.35 0.47
C GLY A 51 -0.43 -17.74 -0.10
N GLU A 52 -1.50 -17.64 0.68
CA GLU A 52 -2.74 -16.98 0.25
C GLU A 52 -2.55 -15.46 0.24
N GLU A 53 -2.94 -14.80 -0.85
CA GLU A 53 -2.93 -13.34 -0.96
C GLU A 53 -4.31 -12.75 -0.68
N LEU A 54 -4.37 -11.89 0.34
CA LEU A 54 -5.54 -11.10 0.70
C LEU A 54 -5.31 -9.67 0.22
N VAL A 55 -6.15 -9.20 -0.70
CA VAL A 55 -6.03 -7.85 -1.29
C VAL A 55 -7.24 -7.02 -0.90
N GLN A 56 -6.99 -5.84 -0.34
CA GLN A 56 -8.03 -4.86 -0.02
C GLN A 56 -7.68 -3.46 -0.50
N HIS A 57 -8.72 -2.65 -0.71
CA HIS A 57 -8.53 -1.28 -1.19
C HIS A 57 -9.55 -0.28 -0.65
N TRP A 58 -9.13 0.98 -0.60
CA TRP A 58 -9.98 2.12 -0.24
C TRP A 58 -9.84 3.24 -1.27
N SER A 59 -10.94 3.96 -1.47
CA SER A 59 -10.89 5.23 -2.21
C SER A 59 -10.04 6.24 -1.44
N ILE A 60 -9.26 7.03 -2.17
CA ILE A 60 -8.46 8.10 -1.55
C ILE A 60 -9.39 9.23 -1.08
N PRO A 61 -9.26 9.71 0.17
CA PRO A 61 -9.95 10.91 0.63
C PRO A 61 -9.72 12.09 -0.30
N SER A 62 -10.77 12.79 -0.69
CA SER A 62 -10.69 13.87 -1.70
C SER A 62 -9.73 15.00 -1.31
N GLN A 63 -9.50 15.19 -0.01
CA GLN A 63 -8.57 16.18 0.54
C GLN A 63 -7.10 15.86 0.23
N LEU A 64 -6.80 14.60 -0.11
CA LEU A 64 -5.44 14.13 -0.42
C LEU A 64 -5.19 14.04 -1.94
N ILE A 65 -6.21 14.32 -2.76
CA ILE A 65 -6.11 14.31 -4.22
C ILE A 65 -5.78 15.74 -4.68
N GLN A 66 -4.69 15.90 -5.44
CA GLN A 66 -4.41 17.17 -6.11
C GLN A 66 -5.34 17.31 -7.33
N GLN A 67 -5.95 18.49 -7.46
CA GLN A 67 -6.83 18.84 -8.59
C GLN A 67 -6.02 19.14 -9.85
#